data_AF-A0A2W4QXW2-F1
#
_entry.id   AF-A0A2W4QXW2-F1
#
_cell.length_a   1.000
_cell.length_b   1.000
_cell.length_c   1.000
_cell.angle_alpha   90.00
_cell.angle_beta   90.00
_cell.angle_gamma   90.00
#
_symmetry.space_group_name_H-M   'P 1'
#
loop_
_entity.id
_entity.type
_entity.pdbx_description
1 polymer ?
#
loop_
_entity_poly.entity_id
_entity_poly.type
_entity_poly.pdbx_seq_one_letter_code
_entity_poly.pdbx_strand_id
1 'polypeptide(L)'
;MEEKEIVNRVAASGLKTFDLEELYRPGERVNLDIRGQLYEGLILREKDFRAWVKEHPWADYAGKFVAVNCSADAIVPTWAFMLLGVALQPYAEKVVYGNLEDLERVLFQEALNQVDW
;
A
#
# COMPACT_ATOMS: atom_id res chain seq x y z
N MET A 1 -31.09 2.91 -51.96
CA MET A 1 -30.99 2.80 -50.49
C MET A 1 -29.59 3.25 -50.14
N GLU A 2 -29.43 4.41 -49.51
CA GLU A 2 -28.10 4.86 -49.05
C GLU A 2 -27.77 4.10 -47.76
N GLU A 3 -26.79 3.21 -47.84
CA GLU A 3 -26.14 2.64 -46.67
C GLU A 3 -25.34 3.76 -45.99
N LYS A 4 -25.89 4.30 -44.90
CA LYS A 4 -25.14 5.20 -44.03
C LYS A 4 -23.99 4.41 -43.43
N GLU A 5 -22.78 4.72 -43.89
CA GLU A 5 -21.53 4.19 -43.37
C GLU A 5 -21.48 4.38 -41.84
N ILE A 6 -21.14 3.33 -41.11
CA ILE A 6 -21.05 3.39 -39.64
C ILE A 6 -19.79 4.19 -39.28
N VAL A 7 -19.96 5.48 -39.01
CA VAL A 7 -18.86 6.37 -38.60
C VAL A 7 -18.56 6.15 -37.11
N ASN A 8 -17.35 5.69 -36.79
CA ASN A 8 -16.88 5.53 -35.42
C ASN A 8 -16.55 6.90 -34.80
N ARG A 9 -17.53 7.47 -34.09
CA ARG A 9 -17.42 8.80 -33.46
C ARG A 9 -16.44 8.84 -32.28
N VAL A 10 -16.11 7.69 -31.68
CA VAL A 10 -15.15 7.62 -30.55
C VAL A 10 -13.73 7.88 -31.05
N ALA A 11 -13.35 7.30 -32.19
CA ALA A 11 -12.07 7.57 -32.83
C ALA A 11 -11.94 9.01 -33.35
N ALA A 12 -13.07 9.68 -33.63
CA ALA A 12 -13.12 11.06 -34.13
C ALA A 12 -13.24 12.13 -33.02
N SER A 13 -13.61 11.74 -31.79
CA SER A 13 -13.53 12.61 -30.63
C SER A 13 -12.09 12.57 -30.10
N GLY A 14 -11.45 13.71 -29.84
CA GLY A 14 -10.09 13.79 -29.28
C GLY A 14 -9.93 13.24 -27.84
N LEU A 15 -10.64 12.16 -27.52
CA LEU A 15 -10.58 11.43 -26.26
C LEU A 15 -9.25 10.68 -26.20
N LYS A 16 -8.43 10.98 -25.17
CA LYS A 16 -7.34 10.10 -24.78
C LYS A 16 -7.95 8.88 -24.07
N THR A 17 -7.71 7.68 -24.59
CA THR A 17 -7.98 6.45 -23.85
C THR A 17 -6.96 6.35 -22.72
N PHE A 18 -7.44 6.19 -21.49
CA PHE A 18 -6.61 6.10 -20.30
C PHE A 18 -6.71 4.69 -19.76
N ASP A 19 -5.58 3.97 -19.74
CA ASP A 19 -5.50 2.62 -19.21
C ASP A 19 -4.96 2.65 -17.78
N LEU A 20 -5.75 2.17 -16.83
CA LEU A 20 -5.34 2.10 -15.42
C LEU A 20 -4.31 1.01 -15.17
N GLU A 21 -4.25 -0.01 -16.03
CA GLU A 21 -3.27 -1.10 -15.91
C GLU A 21 -1.84 -0.58 -16.10
N GLU A 22 -1.65 0.45 -16.94
CA GLU A 22 -0.36 1.12 -17.14
C GLU A 22 0.15 1.84 -15.87
N LEU A 23 -0.75 2.21 -14.95
CA LEU A 23 -0.40 2.85 -13.69
C LEU A 23 -0.09 1.84 -12.57
N TYR A 24 -0.32 0.55 -12.81
CA TYR A 24 -0.07 -0.46 -11.80
C TYR A 24 1.43 -0.60 -11.56
N ARG A 25 1.87 -0.31 -10.34
CA ARG A 25 3.27 -0.49 -9.95
C ARG A 25 3.55 -1.98 -9.71
N PRO A 26 4.48 -2.63 -10.41
CA PRO A 26 4.80 -4.04 -10.16
C PRO A 26 5.55 -4.20 -8.83
N GLY A 27 5.30 -5.29 -8.11
CA GLY A 27 5.96 -5.62 -6.84
C GLY A 27 5.05 -6.38 -5.88
N GLU A 28 5.64 -7.07 -4.91
CA GLU A 28 4.86 -7.84 -3.92
C GLU A 28 4.17 -6.91 -2.93
N ARG A 29 2.88 -7.18 -2.65
CA ARG A 29 2.10 -6.50 -1.61
C ARG A 29 2.08 -7.36 -0.36
N VAL A 30 2.54 -6.82 0.76
CA VAL A 30 2.59 -7.52 2.04
C VAL A 30 1.78 -6.78 3.08
N ASN A 31 0.94 -7.51 3.80
CA ASN A 31 0.27 -7.02 5.00
C ASN A 31 1.06 -7.43 6.25
N LEU A 32 1.64 -6.45 6.94
CA LEU A 32 2.23 -6.62 8.26
C LEU A 32 1.19 -6.25 9.32
N ASP A 33 0.53 -7.26 9.85
CA ASP A 33 -0.42 -7.13 10.96
C ASP A 33 0.31 -7.35 12.30
N ILE A 34 0.31 -6.34 13.17
CA ILE A 34 0.96 -6.38 14.49
C ILE A 34 0.05 -6.90 15.61
N ARG A 35 -1.14 -7.42 15.29
CA ARG A 35 -2.04 -8.01 16.30
C ARG A 35 -1.34 -9.09 17.15
N GLY A 36 -0.45 -9.88 16.55
CA GLY A 36 0.30 -10.94 17.24
C GLY A 36 1.25 -10.44 18.33
N GLN A 37 1.54 -9.13 18.33
CA GLN A 37 2.48 -8.47 19.23
C GLN A 37 1.75 -7.79 20.41
N LEU A 38 0.43 -7.91 20.46
CA LEU A 38 -0.38 -7.44 21.58
C LEU A 38 -0.38 -8.45 22.72
N TYR A 39 -0.12 -7.97 23.92
CA TYR A 39 -0.35 -8.69 25.16
C TYR A 39 -1.86 -8.91 25.36
N GLU A 40 -2.24 -10.18 25.56
CA GLU A 40 -3.64 -10.62 25.67
C GLU A 40 -4.54 -10.16 24.49
N GLY A 41 -3.94 -9.85 23.33
CA GLY A 41 -4.64 -9.37 22.15
C GLY A 41 -5.20 -7.95 22.25
N LEU A 42 -4.89 -7.20 23.32
CA LEU A 42 -5.50 -5.90 23.62
C LEU A 42 -4.48 -4.79 23.88
N ILE A 43 -3.31 -5.10 24.43
CA ILE A 43 -2.37 -4.09 24.93
C ILE A 43 -1.00 -4.24 24.29
N LEU A 44 -0.47 -3.17 23.71
CA LEU A 44 0.91 -3.15 23.22
C LEU A 44 1.87 -2.79 24.37
N ARG A 45 2.73 -3.73 24.79
CA ARG A 45 3.77 -3.49 25.81
C ARG A 45 5.07 -3.04 25.13
N GLU A 46 5.55 -1.84 25.45
CA GLU A 46 6.71 -1.24 24.78
C GLU A 46 7.98 -2.11 24.82
N LYS A 47 8.28 -2.70 25.98
CA LYS A 47 9.46 -3.56 26.16
C LYS A 47 9.43 -4.74 25.18
N ASP A 48 8.30 -5.42 25.08
CA ASP A 48 8.15 -6.62 24.26
C ASP A 48 8.12 -6.26 22.77
N PHE A 49 7.41 -5.19 22.42
CA PHE A 49 7.34 -4.72 21.04
C PHE A 49 8.72 -4.31 20.51
N ARG A 50 9.51 -3.59 21.31
CA ARG A 50 10.89 -3.23 20.95
C ARG A 50 11.81 -4.45 20.86
N ALA A 51 11.59 -5.48 21.66
CA ALA A 51 12.34 -6.73 21.56
C ALA A 51 12.02 -7.43 20.23
N TRP A 52 10.73 -7.60 19.92
CA TRP A 52 10.29 -8.17 18.66
C TRP A 52 10.82 -7.38 17.45
N VAL A 53 10.76 -6.05 17.46
CA VAL A 53 11.29 -5.23 16.35
C VAL A 53 12.79 -5.47 16.13
N LYS A 54 13.58 -5.74 17.17
CA LYS A 54 15.02 -5.99 17.01
C LYS A 54 15.32 -7.36 16.39
N GLU A 55 14.43 -8.32 16.57
CA GLU A 55 14.62 -9.71 16.14
C GLU A 55 13.94 -10.02 14.81
N HIS A 56 12.94 -9.23 14.42
CA HIS A 56 12.17 -9.45 13.18
C HIS A 56 13.05 -9.29 11.93
N PRO A 57 12.96 -10.19 10.94
CA PRO A 57 13.83 -10.18 9.75
C PRO A 57 13.35 -9.14 8.71
N TRP A 58 13.67 -7.87 8.93
CA TRP A 58 13.22 -6.77 8.06
C TRP A 58 13.72 -6.85 6.61
N ALA A 59 14.82 -7.55 6.35
CA ALA A 59 15.33 -7.79 5.01
C ALA A 59 14.35 -8.56 4.10
N ASP A 60 13.42 -9.32 4.69
CA ASP A 60 12.41 -10.08 3.94
C ASP A 60 11.38 -9.17 3.23
N TYR A 61 11.39 -7.86 3.54
CA TYR A 61 10.55 -6.84 2.91
C TYR A 61 11.25 -6.07 1.79
N ALA A 62 12.47 -6.48 1.40
CA ALA A 62 13.24 -5.82 0.35
C ALA A 62 12.44 -5.68 -0.96
N GLY A 63 12.27 -4.43 -1.44
CA GLY A 63 11.56 -4.11 -2.68
C GLY A 63 10.04 -4.33 -2.64
N LYS A 64 9.46 -4.62 -1.46
CA LYS A 64 8.02 -4.88 -1.31
C LYS A 64 7.25 -3.61 -0.95
N PHE A 65 5.96 -3.60 -1.29
CA PHE A 65 4.98 -2.62 -0.84
C PHE A 65 4.30 -3.15 0.42
N VAL A 66 4.45 -2.44 1.54
CA VAL A 66 4.04 -2.94 2.85
C VAL A 66 2.89 -2.11 3.42
N ALA A 67 1.76 -2.76 3.66
CA ALA A 67 0.68 -2.22 4.47
C ALA A 67 0.91 -2.65 5.92
N VAL A 68 0.90 -1.70 6.85
CA VAL A 68 1.09 -1.94 8.28
C VAL A 68 -0.21 -1.64 9.01
N ASN A 69 -0.77 -2.63 9.71
CA ASN A 69 -1.97 -2.44 10.53
C ASN A 69 -1.95 -3.28 11.80
N CYS A 70 -3.00 -3.10 12.59
CA CYS A 70 -3.37 -3.97 13.68
C CYS A 70 -4.81 -4.42 13.44
N SER A 71 -5.03 -5.70 13.19
CA SER A 71 -6.39 -6.24 12.94
C SER A 71 -7.22 -6.44 14.22
N ALA A 72 -6.62 -6.25 15.40
CA ALA A 72 -7.32 -6.28 16.67
C ALA A 72 -8.00 -4.94 16.97
N ASP A 73 -9.10 -5.00 17.72
CA ASP A 73 -9.74 -3.82 18.32
C ASP A 73 -8.92 -3.32 19.52
N ALA A 74 -7.73 -2.78 19.22
CA ALA A 74 -6.76 -2.31 20.19
C ALA A 74 -6.27 -0.91 19.82
N ILE A 75 -6.18 -0.03 20.81
CA ILE A 75 -5.60 1.29 20.63
C ILE A 75 -4.07 1.14 20.61
N VAL A 76 -3.50 1.19 19.40
CA VAL A 76 -2.05 1.16 19.20
C VAL A 76 -1.50 2.59 19.24
N PRO A 77 -0.51 2.89 20.09
CA PRO A 77 0.07 4.22 20.14
C PRO A 77 0.91 4.53 18.89
N THR A 78 0.85 5.78 18.42
CA THR A 78 1.53 6.24 17.18
C THR A 78 3.02 5.91 17.13
N TRP A 79 3.72 5.93 18.27
CA TRP A 79 5.16 5.63 18.32
C TRP A 79 5.49 4.21 17.84
N ALA A 80 4.57 3.24 17.97
CA ALA A 80 4.78 1.87 17.51
C ALA A 80 4.87 1.80 15.99
N PHE A 81 3.97 2.51 15.31
CA PHE A 81 4.00 2.67 13.85
C PHE A 81 5.26 3.39 13.39
N MET A 82 5.70 4.45 14.09
CA MET A 82 6.97 5.13 13.78
C MET A 82 8.17 4.18 13.88
N LEU A 83 8.20 3.31 14.89
CA LEU A 83 9.27 2.33 15.07
C LEU A 83 9.31 1.32 13.91
N LEU A 84 8.14 0.83 13.47
CA LEU A 84 8.00 -0.02 12.29
C LEU A 84 8.47 0.69 11.02
N GLY A 85 8.08 1.96 10.85
CA GLY A 85 8.50 2.78 9.72
C GLY A 85 10.02 2.88 9.61
N VAL A 86 10.71 3.16 10.73
CA VAL A 86 12.18 3.21 10.77
C VAL A 86 12.81 1.85 10.44
N ALA A 87 12.23 0.75 10.91
CA ALA A 87 12.76 -0.59 10.66
C ALA A 87 12.56 -1.03 9.19
N LEU A 88 11.45 -0.65 8.57
CA LEU A 88 11.11 -0.99 7.19
C LEU A 88 11.75 -0.07 6.15
N GLN A 89 12.02 1.19 6.48
CA GLN A 89 12.54 2.22 5.55
C GLN A 89 13.75 1.76 4.73
N PRO A 90 14.74 1.01 5.26
CA PRO A 90 15.90 0.60 4.46
C PRO A 90 15.61 -0.50 3.44
N TYR A 91 14.45 -1.16 3.50
CA TYR A 91 14.15 -2.37 2.73
C TYR A 91 12.91 -2.22 1.84
N ALA A 92 11.81 -1.74 2.40
CA ALA A 92 10.54 -1.64 1.71
C ALA A 92 10.55 -0.53 0.65
N GLU A 93 9.92 -0.79 -0.50
CA GLU A 93 9.73 0.21 -1.55
C GLU A 93 8.73 1.30 -1.12
N LYS A 94 7.68 0.89 -0.40
CA LYS A 94 6.70 1.80 0.21
C LYS A 94 6.16 1.19 1.49
N VAL A 95 5.90 2.04 2.47
CA VAL A 95 5.15 1.68 3.67
C VAL A 95 3.92 2.57 3.77
N VAL A 96 2.76 1.96 4.00
CA VAL A 96 1.48 2.64 4.26
C VAL A 96 0.90 2.09 5.55
N TYR A 97 0.42 2.98 6.43
CA TYR A 97 -0.34 2.57 7.62
C TYR A 97 -1.81 2.42 7.23
N GLY A 98 -2.32 1.20 7.34
CA GLY A 98 -3.63 0.83 6.80
C GLY A 98 -3.65 -0.60 6.28
N ASN A 99 -4.63 -0.93 5.47
CA ASN A 99 -4.75 -2.25 4.85
C ASN A 99 -4.17 -2.25 3.42
N LEU A 100 -4.29 -3.38 2.71
CA LEU A 100 -3.82 -3.49 1.33
C LEU A 100 -4.59 -2.59 0.35
N GLU A 101 -5.85 -2.27 0.64
CA GLU A 101 -6.64 -1.34 -0.16
C GLU A 101 -6.12 0.10 -0.01
N ASP A 102 -5.78 0.53 1.21
CA ASP A 102 -5.11 1.81 1.45
C ASP A 102 -3.77 1.89 0.73
N LEU A 103 -3.01 0.79 0.73
CA LEU A 103 -1.76 0.71 0.00
C LEU A 103 -1.97 0.90 -1.50
N GLU A 104 -2.91 0.17 -2.13
CA GLU A 104 -3.22 0.36 -3.56
C GLU A 104 -3.70 1.78 -3.84
N ARG A 105 -4.58 2.34 -3.00
CA ARG A 105 -5.06 3.71 -3.16
C ARG A 105 -3.91 4.72 -3.16
N VAL A 106 -2.93 4.56 -2.27
CA VAL A 106 -1.75 5.44 -2.23
C VAL A 106 -0.90 5.25 -3.49
N LEU A 107 -0.63 4.01 -3.91
CA LEU A 107 0.20 3.73 -5.09
C LEU A 107 -0.43 4.29 -6.37
N PHE A 108 -1.74 4.10 -6.55
CA PHE A 108 -2.47 4.67 -7.69
C PHE A 108 -2.55 6.18 -7.61
N GLN A 109 -2.79 6.77 -6.43
CA GLN A 109 -2.79 8.21 -6.27
C GLN A 109 -1.43 8.83 -6.64
N GLU A 110 -0.33 8.19 -6.24
CA GLU A 110 1.02 8.61 -6.62
C GLU A 110 1.26 8.51 -8.12
N ALA A 111 0.81 7.44 -8.77
CA ALA A 111 0.92 7.27 -10.21
C ALA A 111 0.09 8.32 -10.97
N LEU A 112 -1.16 8.55 -10.55
CA LEU A 112 -2.06 9.55 -11.14
C LEU A 112 -1.52 10.97 -11.01
N ASN A 113 -0.84 11.29 -9.90
CA ASN A 113 -0.22 12.59 -9.69
C ASN A 113 0.96 12.87 -10.65
N GLN A 114 1.49 11.84 -11.33
CA GLN A 114 2.56 11.97 -12.33
C GLN A 114 2.03 12.06 -13.77
N VAL A 115 0.73 11.85 -13.97
CA VAL A 115 0.10 11.93 -15.29
C VAL A 115 -0.05 13.39 -15.69
N ASP A 116 0.41 13.71 -16.89
CA ASP A 116 0.17 15.01 -17.54
C ASP A 116 -1.16 14.94 -18.33
N TRP A 117 -2.14 15.73 -17.89
CA TRP A 117 -3.54 15.66 -18.34
C TRP A 117 -3.76 16.46 -19.63
#